data_AF-A0A1Q8HZH3-F1
#
_entry.id   AF-A0A1Q8HZH3-F1
#
_cell.length_a   1.000
_cell.length_b   1.000
_cell.length_c   1.000
_cell.angle_alpha   90.00
_cell.angle_beta   90.00
_cell.angle_gamma   90.00
#
_symmetry.space_group_name_H-M   'P 1'
#
loop_
_entity.id
_entity.type
_entity.pdbx_description
1 polymer ?
#
loop_
_entity_poly.entity_id
_entity_poly.type
_entity_poly.pdbx_seq_one_letter_code
_entity_poly.pdbx_strand_id
1 'polypeptide(L)'
;MSTPVSTAGLAATMVTEPAPPTQHLAQPSTQPAAPRALPVAPLSRAWTTLALELGKLRRKRYWLIAASATAVCLAWSSMLITHRASGPVAARNATLGLDEFIQIIAFLMPLITAILASRIVTVDTEERMGQLMTALGQSPLTRYRGKLVVVILTVLCIEASIFVLFTVLAGPIGLTVTDSYWRTLPPALAVVACSTLAISAVQLTLSTCFDKQGISLGAAAIGGLIAESLPYAYLGKFSWLLPWGIVPAATPIDTVASYKSMRESGDMTLVSQPWTLAALAALVAVGWTVAAHLVIVHQENHR
;
A
#
# COMPACT_ATOMS: atom_id res chain seq x y z
N MET A 1 62.95 25.87 -11.37
CA MET A 1 63.52 26.77 -12.40
C MET A 1 64.45 25.96 -13.28
N SER A 2 64.07 25.83 -14.55
CA SER A 2 64.91 25.79 -15.76
C SER A 2 65.95 24.66 -15.95
N THR A 3 65.60 23.76 -16.88
CA THR A 3 66.48 22.88 -17.69
C THR A 3 67.47 23.67 -18.57
N PRO A 4 68.51 23.02 -19.14
CA PRO A 4 68.54 22.85 -20.61
C PRO A 4 69.10 21.47 -21.09
N VAL A 5 68.46 20.79 -22.05
CA VAL A 5 68.73 20.69 -23.51
C VAL A 5 70.00 19.89 -23.90
N SER A 6 69.82 18.79 -24.65
CA SER A 6 70.62 18.46 -25.85
C SER A 6 69.92 17.39 -26.73
N THR A 7 70.22 17.46 -28.03
CA THR A 7 69.50 16.95 -29.21
C THR A 7 70.28 15.81 -29.90
N ALA A 8 69.67 15.21 -30.95
CA ALA A 8 70.18 14.23 -31.94
C ALA A 8 69.97 12.74 -31.56
N GLY A 9 69.58 11.80 -32.43
CA GLY A 9 69.35 11.81 -33.88
C GLY A 9 69.98 10.57 -34.55
N LEU A 10 69.15 9.74 -35.20
CA LEU A 10 69.39 8.81 -36.32
C LEU A 10 69.87 7.34 -36.14
N ALA A 11 69.08 6.48 -36.81
CA ALA A 11 69.43 5.35 -37.71
C ALA A 11 69.54 3.91 -37.18
N ALA A 12 68.59 3.05 -37.59
CA ALA A 12 68.81 1.69 -38.12
C ALA A 12 67.49 1.16 -38.74
N THR A 13 67.31 1.18 -40.07
CA THR A 13 67.55 0.08 -41.05
C THR A 13 66.26 -0.70 -41.38
N MET A 14 65.83 -0.58 -42.65
CA MET A 14 64.71 -1.29 -43.30
C MET A 14 65.07 -2.74 -43.69
N VAL A 15 64.04 -3.48 -44.18
CA VAL A 15 64.05 -4.71 -45.01
C VAL A 15 63.81 -5.99 -44.16
N THR A 16 62.79 -6.86 -44.32
CA THR A 16 61.87 -7.22 -45.42
C THR A 16 60.71 -8.07 -44.85
N GLU A 17 59.54 -8.05 -45.50
CA GLU A 17 58.44 -9.03 -45.33
C GLU A 17 58.41 -10.01 -46.51
N PRO A 18 57.93 -11.27 -46.31
CA PRO A 18 56.80 -11.72 -47.15
C PRO A 18 55.74 -12.58 -46.42
N ALA A 19 54.51 -12.48 -46.93
CA ALA A 19 53.19 -12.99 -46.49
C ALA A 19 53.04 -14.53 -46.37
N PRO A 20 51.93 -15.04 -45.76
CA PRO A 20 50.78 -15.55 -46.55
C PRO A 20 49.39 -15.46 -45.81
N PRO A 21 48.28 -16.08 -46.28
CA PRO A 21 47.61 -15.91 -47.57
C PRO A 21 46.14 -15.44 -47.44
N THR A 22 45.62 -15.08 -48.61
CA THR A 22 44.27 -14.70 -49.05
C THR A 22 43.07 -15.34 -48.34
N GLN A 23 42.21 -14.48 -47.79
CA GLN A 23 40.82 -14.76 -47.42
C GLN A 23 39.96 -14.94 -48.68
N HIS A 24 39.23 -16.05 -48.80
CA HIS A 24 38.15 -16.23 -49.75
C HIS A 24 36.78 -16.21 -49.05
N LEU A 25 35.89 -15.38 -49.62
CA LEU A 25 34.47 -15.18 -49.37
C LEU A 25 33.66 -16.40 -48.88
N ALA A 26 32.83 -16.17 -47.85
CA ALA A 26 31.39 -16.52 -47.85
C ALA A 26 30.67 -15.89 -46.63
N GLN A 27 29.84 -14.86 -46.86
CA GLN A 27 28.68 -14.50 -46.02
C GLN A 27 27.45 -15.31 -46.49
N PRO A 28 26.29 -15.34 -45.79
CA PRO A 28 26.00 -15.11 -44.36
C PRO A 28 25.07 -16.20 -43.78
N SER A 29 25.29 -16.66 -42.54
CA SER A 29 24.23 -17.36 -41.78
C SER A 29 23.49 -16.37 -40.90
N THR A 30 22.42 -15.80 -41.47
CA THR A 30 21.34 -15.15 -40.73
C THR A 30 20.72 -16.19 -39.79
N GLN A 31 20.99 -16.07 -38.49
CA GLN A 31 20.29 -16.84 -37.47
C GLN A 31 19.80 -15.89 -36.37
N PRO A 32 18.55 -16.07 -35.92
CA PRO A 32 17.65 -14.97 -35.64
C PRO A 32 17.96 -14.30 -34.31
N ALA A 33 17.61 -13.02 -34.25
CA ALA A 33 17.62 -12.21 -33.04
C ALA A 33 17.12 -13.04 -31.85
N ALA A 34 18.02 -13.26 -30.88
CA ALA A 34 17.68 -13.85 -29.60
C ALA A 34 16.41 -13.16 -29.07
N PRO A 35 15.40 -13.91 -28.60
CA PRO A 35 14.20 -13.29 -28.09
C PRO A 35 14.61 -12.37 -26.95
N ARG A 36 14.26 -11.09 -27.06
CA ARG A 36 14.34 -10.11 -25.97
C ARG A 36 13.67 -10.77 -24.76
N ALA A 37 14.49 -11.27 -23.84
CA ALA A 37 14.01 -11.71 -22.55
C ALA A 37 13.35 -10.48 -21.91
N LEU A 38 12.03 -10.56 -21.75
CA LEU A 38 11.26 -9.61 -20.97
C LEU A 38 11.96 -9.45 -19.60
N PRO A 39 11.98 -8.24 -19.01
CA PRO A 39 12.80 -7.95 -17.84
C PRO A 39 12.21 -8.66 -16.62
N VAL A 40 12.65 -9.90 -16.37
CA VAL A 40 12.38 -10.63 -15.13
C VAL A 40 13.33 -10.16 -14.00
N ALA A 41 14.43 -9.49 -14.36
CA ALA A 41 15.42 -8.93 -13.44
C ALA A 41 14.92 -7.92 -12.40
N PRO A 42 14.02 -6.95 -12.69
CA PRO A 42 13.52 -6.02 -11.67
C PRO A 42 12.58 -6.69 -10.68
N LEU A 43 11.78 -7.65 -11.14
CA LEU A 43 10.78 -8.34 -10.32
C LEU A 43 11.44 -9.37 -9.41
N SER A 44 12.46 -10.10 -9.91
CA SER A 44 13.30 -10.96 -9.08
C SER A 44 14.10 -10.17 -8.05
N ARG A 45 14.61 -8.98 -8.41
CA ARG A 45 15.30 -8.08 -7.48
C ARG A 45 14.35 -7.49 -6.43
N ALA A 46 13.13 -7.13 -6.81
CA ALA A 46 12.10 -6.71 -5.86
C ALA A 46 11.73 -7.86 -4.90
N TRP A 47 11.60 -9.08 -5.42
CA TRP A 47 11.28 -10.26 -4.64
C TRP A 47 12.38 -10.62 -3.63
N THR A 48 13.66 -10.57 -4.04
CA THR A 48 14.77 -10.79 -3.11
C THR A 48 14.83 -9.73 -2.03
N THR A 49 14.58 -8.45 -2.37
CA THR A 49 14.48 -7.39 -1.36
C THR A 49 13.32 -7.60 -0.39
N LEU A 50 12.16 -8.04 -0.90
CA LEU A 50 10.99 -8.34 -0.09
C LEU A 50 11.26 -9.52 0.84
N ALA A 51 11.88 -10.59 0.33
CA ALA A 51 12.24 -11.77 1.12
C ALA A 51 13.23 -11.43 2.25
N LEU A 52 14.18 -10.52 1.99
CA LEU A 52 15.11 -10.02 3.01
C LEU A 52 14.38 -9.19 4.08
N GLU A 53 13.50 -8.28 3.69
CA GLU A 53 12.67 -7.51 4.63
C GLU A 53 11.75 -8.43 5.46
N LEU A 54 11.13 -9.43 4.82
CA LEU A 54 10.28 -10.42 5.48
C LEU A 54 11.08 -11.28 6.47
N GLY A 55 12.32 -11.64 6.11
CA GLY A 55 13.25 -12.37 6.98
C GLY A 55 13.62 -11.60 8.24
N LYS A 56 13.83 -10.28 8.14
CA LYS A 56 14.09 -9.41 9.31
C LYS A 56 12.86 -9.32 10.21
N LEU A 57 11.69 -9.14 9.61
CA LEU A 57 10.44 -8.99 10.33
C LEU A 57 10.04 -10.30 11.03
N ARG A 58 10.31 -11.46 10.41
CA ARG A 58 10.05 -12.80 10.98
C ARG A 58 10.80 -13.04 12.29
N ARG A 59 12.00 -12.46 12.44
CA ARG A 59 12.82 -12.63 13.65
C ARG A 59 12.46 -11.65 14.77
N LYS A 60 11.65 -10.63 14.49
CA LYS A 60 11.30 -9.55 15.43
C LYS A 60 9.80 -9.57 15.80
N ARG A 61 9.46 -8.85 16.88
CA ARG A 61 8.10 -8.75 17.45
C ARG A 61 7.05 -8.09 16.52
N TYR A 62 7.40 -7.75 15.27
CA TYR A 62 6.47 -7.15 14.30
C TYR A 62 5.25 -8.04 14.06
N TRP A 63 5.45 -9.34 13.82
CA TRP A 63 4.35 -10.28 13.61
C TRP A 63 3.47 -10.46 14.84
N LEU A 64 4.02 -10.26 16.06
CA LEU A 64 3.22 -10.27 17.28
C LEU A 64 2.30 -9.03 17.35
N ILE A 65 2.79 -7.86 16.92
CA ILE A 65 1.98 -6.63 16.86
C ILE A 65 0.90 -6.75 15.78
N ALA A 66 1.25 -7.30 14.61
CA ALA A 66 0.27 -7.55 13.54
C ALA A 66 -0.78 -8.56 14.02
N ALA A 67 -0.37 -9.69 14.61
CA ALA A 67 -1.29 -10.71 15.11
C ALA A 67 -2.19 -10.21 16.24
N SER A 68 -1.66 -9.40 17.17
CA SER A 68 -2.47 -8.80 18.22
C SER A 68 -3.47 -7.79 17.66
N ALA A 69 -3.06 -6.96 16.69
CA ALA A 69 -3.97 -6.06 15.99
C ALA A 69 -5.09 -6.82 15.27
N THR A 70 -4.75 -7.91 14.55
CA THR A 70 -5.75 -8.78 13.92
C THR A 70 -6.72 -9.37 14.95
N ALA A 71 -6.21 -9.91 16.05
CA ALA A 71 -7.04 -10.52 17.09
C ALA A 71 -8.00 -9.51 17.72
N VAL A 72 -7.53 -8.30 18.02
CA VAL A 72 -8.37 -7.22 18.53
C VAL A 72 -9.44 -6.82 17.51
N CYS A 73 -9.09 -6.69 16.23
CA CYS A 73 -10.05 -6.36 15.18
C CYS A 73 -11.11 -7.45 15.00
N LEU A 74 -10.71 -8.72 15.01
CA LEU A 74 -11.64 -9.85 14.88
C LEU A 74 -12.54 -9.98 16.10
N ALA A 75 -12.00 -9.81 17.31
CA ALA A 75 -12.79 -9.84 18.54
C ALA A 75 -13.82 -8.71 18.56
N TRP A 76 -13.41 -7.49 18.23
CA TRP A 76 -14.30 -6.34 18.13
C TRP A 76 -15.36 -6.55 17.05
N SER A 77 -14.95 -7.06 15.88
CA SER A 77 -15.89 -7.33 14.79
C SER A 77 -16.90 -8.41 15.15
N SER A 78 -16.46 -9.47 15.83
CA SER A 78 -17.35 -10.51 16.33
C SER A 78 -18.37 -9.94 17.33
N MET A 79 -17.95 -9.04 18.22
CA MET A 79 -18.84 -8.37 19.17
C MET A 79 -19.88 -7.48 18.47
N LEU A 80 -19.50 -6.77 17.40
CA LEU A 80 -20.45 -5.98 16.62
C LEU A 80 -21.47 -6.83 15.88
N ILE A 81 -21.04 -7.95 15.27
CA ILE A 81 -21.93 -8.90 14.59
C ILE A 81 -22.96 -9.45 15.58
N THR A 82 -22.53 -9.87 16.77
CA THR A 82 -23.43 -10.43 17.78
C THR A 82 -24.36 -9.37 18.37
N HIS A 83 -23.87 -8.14 18.59
CA HIS A 83 -24.71 -7.02 19.00
C HIS A 83 -25.78 -6.68 17.95
N ARG A 84 -25.44 -6.74 16.66
CA ARG A 84 -26.41 -6.54 15.58
C ARG A 84 -27.47 -7.64 15.55
N ALA A 85 -27.04 -8.88 15.76
CA ALA A 85 -27.90 -10.05 15.76
C ALA A 85 -28.86 -10.11 16.95
N SER A 86 -28.46 -9.58 18.11
CA SER A 86 -29.32 -9.47 19.29
C SER A 86 -30.34 -8.34 19.19
N GLY A 87 -30.16 -7.41 18.26
CA GLY A 87 -31.06 -6.28 18.03
C GLY A 87 -32.46 -6.66 17.47
N PRO A 88 -33.35 -5.65 17.32
CA PRO A 88 -34.68 -5.82 16.73
C PRO A 88 -34.63 -6.44 15.34
N VAL A 89 -35.61 -7.27 14.97
CA VAL A 89 -35.64 -8.00 13.68
C VAL A 89 -35.49 -7.07 12.47
N ALA A 90 -36.06 -5.87 12.53
CA ALA A 90 -35.93 -4.84 11.48
C ALA A 90 -34.50 -4.29 11.31
N ALA A 91 -33.63 -4.44 12.33
CA ALA A 91 -32.24 -3.97 12.31
C ALA A 91 -31.24 -5.08 11.92
N ARG A 92 -31.67 -6.34 11.80
CA ARG A 92 -30.82 -7.52 11.52
C ARG A 92 -30.42 -7.64 10.04
N ASN A 93 -30.15 -6.54 9.35
CA ASN A 93 -29.73 -6.55 7.95
C ASN A 93 -28.20 -6.58 7.80
N ALA A 94 -27.70 -7.47 6.94
CA ALA A 94 -26.27 -7.59 6.67
C ALA A 94 -25.69 -6.35 5.97
N THR A 95 -26.46 -5.68 5.10
CA THR A 95 -26.03 -4.45 4.41
C THR A 95 -25.80 -3.30 5.40
N LEU A 96 -26.65 -3.21 6.43
CA LEU A 96 -26.48 -2.25 7.52
C LEU A 96 -25.25 -2.55 8.37
N GLY A 97 -25.04 -3.83 8.71
CA GLY A 97 -23.83 -4.24 9.39
C GLY A 97 -22.58 -3.88 8.59
N LEU A 98 -22.59 -4.13 7.28
CA LEU A 98 -21.47 -3.81 6.39
C LEU A 98 -21.11 -2.32 6.41
N ASP A 99 -22.10 -1.41 6.42
CA ASP A 99 -21.87 0.03 6.52
C ASP A 99 -21.18 0.41 7.83
N GLU A 100 -21.68 -0.10 8.96
CA GLU A 100 -21.09 0.12 10.29
C GLU A 100 -19.66 -0.42 10.36
N PHE A 101 -19.41 -1.58 9.73
CA PHE A 101 -18.07 -2.13 9.61
C PHE A 101 -17.14 -1.22 8.82
N ILE A 102 -17.59 -0.70 7.68
CA ILE A 102 -16.79 0.19 6.83
C ILE A 102 -16.43 1.47 7.58
N GLN A 103 -17.36 2.07 8.33
CA GLN A 103 -17.10 3.27 9.13
C GLN A 103 -16.09 3.01 10.25
N ILE A 104 -16.22 1.89 10.96
CA ILE A 104 -15.29 1.53 12.05
C ILE A 104 -13.89 1.21 11.51
N ILE A 105 -13.81 0.49 10.37
CA ILE A 105 -12.56 0.23 9.66
C ILE A 105 -11.90 1.56 9.24
N ALA A 106 -12.68 2.50 8.71
CA ALA A 106 -12.19 3.82 8.31
C ALA A 106 -11.54 4.59 9.47
N PHE A 107 -12.02 4.41 10.69
CA PHE A 107 -11.47 5.04 11.89
C PHE A 107 -10.24 4.30 12.44
N LEU A 108 -10.33 2.96 12.58
CA LEU A 108 -9.34 2.18 13.32
C LEU A 108 -8.12 1.74 12.50
N MET A 109 -8.31 1.43 11.21
CA MET A 109 -7.20 1.00 10.33
C MET A 109 -6.10 2.05 10.13
N PRO A 110 -6.39 3.36 10.07
CA PRO A 110 -5.37 4.39 10.13
C PRO A 110 -4.40 4.27 11.30
N LEU A 111 -4.92 4.01 12.51
CA LEU A 111 -4.11 3.86 13.71
C LEU A 111 -3.22 2.62 13.63
N ILE A 112 -3.81 1.48 13.25
CA ILE A 112 -3.07 0.21 13.12
C ILE A 112 -1.97 0.36 12.07
N THR A 113 -2.28 0.98 10.94
CA THR A 113 -1.32 1.26 9.86
C THR A 113 -0.19 2.16 10.35
N ALA A 114 -0.48 3.20 11.13
CA ALA A 114 0.54 4.08 11.71
C ALA A 114 1.46 3.33 12.70
N ILE A 115 0.90 2.46 13.55
CA ILE A 115 1.68 1.64 14.48
C ILE A 115 2.61 0.69 13.72
N LEU A 116 2.09 -0.01 12.70
CA LEU A 116 2.87 -0.93 11.87
C LEU A 116 3.94 -0.19 11.07
N ALA A 117 3.60 0.95 10.47
CA ALA A 117 4.51 1.83 9.74
C ALA A 117 5.64 2.37 10.63
N SER A 118 5.33 2.78 11.86
CA SER A 118 6.35 3.22 12.80
C SER A 118 7.28 2.07 13.18
N ARG A 119 6.74 0.88 13.46
CA ARG A 119 7.53 -0.29 13.87
C ARG A 119 8.44 -0.81 12.75
N ILE A 120 7.99 -0.80 11.50
CA ILE A 120 8.84 -1.21 10.36
C ILE A 120 9.97 -0.20 10.11
N VAL A 121 9.79 1.07 10.48
CA VAL A 121 10.86 2.08 10.41
C VAL A 121 11.83 1.96 11.58
N THR A 122 11.36 1.77 12.82
CA THR A 122 12.25 1.66 13.99
C THR A 122 13.09 0.38 13.99
N VAL A 123 12.58 -0.71 13.43
CA VAL A 123 13.34 -1.97 13.30
C VAL A 123 14.67 -1.80 12.55
N ASP A 124 14.73 -0.80 11.66
CA ASP A 124 15.89 -0.51 10.83
C ASP A 124 16.95 0.37 11.49
N THR A 125 16.57 1.13 12.53
CA THR A 125 17.49 2.00 13.29
C THR A 125 18.18 1.25 14.41
N GLU A 126 17.56 0.20 14.96
CA GLU A 126 18.03 -0.53 16.15
C GLU A 126 19.32 -1.36 15.97
N GLU A 127 19.77 -1.68 14.75
CA GLU A 127 20.84 -2.70 14.55
C GLU A 127 21.99 -2.29 13.61
N ARG A 128 22.16 -1.01 13.26
CA ARG A 128 23.11 -0.61 12.18
C ARG A 128 22.85 -1.31 10.83
N MET A 129 21.75 -2.05 10.69
CA MET A 129 21.36 -2.79 9.48
C MET A 129 21.16 -1.83 8.29
N GLY A 130 20.76 -0.59 8.56
CA GLY A 130 20.76 0.47 7.56
C GLY A 130 22.15 0.76 6.98
N GLN A 131 23.19 0.81 7.82
CA GLN A 131 24.58 0.98 7.35
C GLN A 131 25.09 -0.26 6.61
N LEU A 132 24.72 -1.46 7.05
CA LEU A 132 25.03 -2.72 6.35
C LEU A 132 24.38 -2.82 4.97
N MET A 133 23.12 -2.39 4.82
CA MET A 133 22.43 -2.38 3.52
C MET A 133 22.91 -1.25 2.60
N THR A 134 23.26 -0.09 3.15
CA THR A 134 23.92 0.97 2.38
C THR A 134 25.30 0.50 1.90
N ALA A 135 26.04 -0.26 2.72
CA ALA A 135 27.30 -0.90 2.32
C ALA A 135 27.11 -2.00 1.25
N LEU A 136 25.93 -2.61 1.16
CA LEU A 136 25.55 -3.56 0.10
C LEU A 136 25.04 -2.87 -1.19
N GLY A 137 25.06 -1.53 -1.26
CA GLY A 137 24.71 -0.77 -2.47
C GLY A 137 23.21 -0.70 -2.79
N GLN A 138 22.33 -1.02 -1.82
CA GLN A 138 20.89 -0.97 -2.04
C GLN A 138 20.38 0.47 -1.95
N SER A 139 19.67 0.94 -2.98
CA SER A 139 19.14 2.30 -3.00
C SER A 139 18.08 2.51 -1.90
N PRO A 140 18.07 3.68 -1.22
CA PRO A 140 17.13 3.98 -0.14
C PRO A 140 15.65 3.91 -0.60
N LEU A 141 15.37 4.33 -1.84
CA LEU A 141 14.08 4.16 -2.51
C LEU A 141 13.60 2.71 -2.65
N THR A 142 14.50 1.76 -2.99
CA THR A 142 14.11 0.34 -3.09
C THR A 142 13.68 -0.20 -1.73
N ARG A 143 14.36 0.21 -0.65
CA ARG A 143 14.02 -0.19 0.72
C ARG A 143 12.68 0.39 1.17
N TYR A 144 12.42 1.67 0.87
CA TYR A 144 11.13 2.30 1.13
C TYR A 144 9.98 1.54 0.43
N ARG A 145 10.16 1.20 -0.86
CA ARG A 145 9.16 0.42 -1.62
C ARG A 145 8.92 -0.96 -1.03
N GLY A 146 9.98 -1.67 -0.61
CA GLY A 146 9.85 -2.97 0.06
C GLY A 146 9.01 -2.89 1.33
N LYS A 147 9.27 -1.89 2.18
CA LYS A 147 8.47 -1.64 3.40
C LYS A 147 7.02 -1.30 3.10
N LEU A 148 6.81 -0.44 2.11
CA LEU A 148 5.48 -0.02 1.69
C LEU A 148 4.62 -1.22 1.29
N VAL A 149 5.18 -2.12 0.47
CA VAL A 149 4.51 -3.36 0.05
C VAL A 149 4.18 -4.25 1.24
N VAL A 150 5.11 -4.41 2.20
CA VAL A 150 4.85 -5.20 3.40
C VAL A 150 3.70 -4.61 4.23
N VAL A 151 3.74 -3.30 4.51
CA VAL A 151 2.67 -2.64 5.29
C VAL A 151 1.33 -2.78 4.59
N ILE A 152 1.25 -2.47 3.29
CA ILE A 152 0.03 -2.63 2.48
C ILE A 152 -0.49 -4.07 2.58
N LEU A 153 0.35 -5.07 2.32
CA LEU A 153 -0.09 -6.47 2.32
C LEU A 153 -0.58 -6.89 3.71
N THR A 154 0.11 -6.49 4.78
CA THR A 154 -0.30 -6.84 6.15
C THR A 154 -1.65 -6.22 6.50
N VAL A 155 -1.87 -4.94 6.19
CA VAL A 155 -3.14 -4.25 6.47
C VAL A 155 -4.27 -4.83 5.62
N LEU A 156 -4.04 -5.08 4.32
CA LEU A 156 -5.01 -5.74 3.46
C LEU A 156 -5.39 -7.14 3.96
N CYS A 157 -4.43 -7.92 4.48
CA CYS A 157 -4.73 -9.22 5.07
C CYS A 157 -5.60 -9.09 6.33
N ILE A 158 -5.37 -8.08 7.17
CA ILE A 158 -6.21 -7.80 8.35
C ILE A 158 -7.63 -7.43 7.90
N GLU A 159 -7.78 -6.49 6.98
CA GLU A 159 -9.06 -6.05 6.44
C GLU A 159 -9.82 -7.19 5.77
N ALA A 160 -9.15 -7.97 4.91
CA ALA A 160 -9.73 -9.13 4.26
C ALA A 160 -10.23 -10.17 5.28
N SER A 161 -9.48 -10.39 6.38
CA SER A 161 -9.89 -11.30 7.45
C SER A 161 -11.19 -10.85 8.12
N ILE A 162 -11.37 -9.54 8.31
CA ILE A 162 -12.61 -8.96 8.88
C ILE A 162 -13.78 -9.15 7.91
N PHE A 163 -13.59 -8.84 6.62
CA PHE A 163 -14.64 -9.04 5.62
C PHE A 163 -15.04 -10.51 5.46
N VAL A 164 -14.06 -11.42 5.47
CA VAL A 164 -14.31 -12.87 5.43
C VAL A 164 -15.07 -13.30 6.68
N LEU A 165 -14.65 -12.86 7.88
CA LEU A 165 -15.37 -13.12 9.12
C LEU A 165 -16.83 -12.67 9.00
N PHE A 166 -17.07 -11.41 8.59
CA PHE A 166 -18.42 -10.87 8.46
C PHE A 166 -19.28 -11.68 7.48
N THR A 167 -18.74 -11.98 6.29
CA THR A 167 -19.44 -12.73 5.24
C THR A 167 -19.82 -14.14 5.70
N VAL A 168 -18.91 -14.83 6.40
CA VAL A 168 -19.15 -16.20 6.89
C VAL A 168 -20.12 -16.22 8.06
N LEU A 169 -20.04 -15.26 8.97
CA LEU A 169 -20.86 -15.22 10.18
C LEU A 169 -22.25 -14.59 9.96
N ALA A 170 -22.44 -13.75 8.94
CA ALA A 170 -23.70 -13.02 8.73
C ALA A 170 -24.92 -13.95 8.66
N GLY A 171 -24.87 -14.98 7.81
CA GLY A 171 -25.98 -15.94 7.66
C GLY A 171 -26.25 -16.78 8.92
N PRO A 172 -25.26 -17.53 9.46
CA PRO A 172 -25.43 -18.40 10.62
C PRO A 172 -25.91 -17.68 11.89
N ILE A 173 -25.55 -16.40 12.05
CA ILE A 173 -25.92 -15.59 13.22
C ILE A 173 -27.33 -14.97 13.06
N GLY A 174 -27.99 -15.18 11.91
CA GLY A 174 -29.36 -14.76 11.67
C GLY A 174 -29.49 -13.34 11.15
N LEU A 175 -28.45 -12.78 10.51
CA LEU A 175 -28.59 -11.57 9.71
C LEU A 175 -29.22 -11.91 8.36
N THR A 176 -30.15 -11.07 7.93
CA THR A 176 -30.76 -11.14 6.61
C THR A 176 -29.74 -10.66 5.58
N VAL A 177 -29.30 -11.59 4.72
CA VAL A 177 -28.40 -11.31 3.60
C VAL A 177 -29.26 -11.10 2.35
N THR A 178 -29.32 -9.85 1.87
CA THR A 178 -30.08 -9.46 0.67
C THR A 178 -29.16 -9.40 -0.56
N ASP A 179 -29.73 -9.33 -1.77
CA ASP A 179 -28.94 -9.13 -3.01
C ASP A 179 -28.17 -7.79 -3.00
N SER A 180 -28.69 -6.80 -2.26
CA SER A 180 -28.05 -5.51 -2.00
C SER A 180 -26.68 -5.67 -1.34
N TYR A 181 -26.53 -6.63 -0.42
CA TYR A 181 -25.25 -6.95 0.22
C TYR A 181 -24.20 -7.38 -0.81
N TRP A 182 -24.53 -8.33 -1.69
CA TRP A 182 -23.60 -8.85 -2.70
C TRP A 182 -23.23 -7.82 -3.77
N ARG A 183 -24.09 -6.84 -4.03
CA ARG A 183 -23.79 -5.71 -4.92
C ARG A 183 -22.91 -4.65 -4.27
N THR A 184 -22.98 -4.51 -2.94
CA THR A 184 -22.24 -3.51 -2.17
C THR A 184 -20.84 -3.98 -1.79
N LEU A 185 -20.66 -5.27 -1.56
CA LEU A 185 -19.41 -5.86 -1.06
C LEU A 185 -18.20 -5.61 -2.01
N PRO A 186 -18.25 -5.87 -3.34
CA PRO A 186 -17.09 -5.69 -4.20
C PRO A 186 -16.62 -4.22 -4.34
N PRO A 187 -17.52 -3.23 -4.56
CA PRO A 187 -17.13 -1.83 -4.55
C PRO A 187 -16.54 -1.38 -3.20
N ALA A 188 -17.10 -1.85 -2.07
CA ALA A 188 -16.59 -1.54 -0.75
C ALA A 188 -15.15 -2.06 -0.56
N LEU A 189 -14.87 -3.31 -0.96
CA LEU A 189 -13.53 -3.88 -0.92
C LEU A 189 -12.54 -3.09 -1.77
N ALA A 190 -12.95 -2.64 -2.96
CA ALA A 190 -12.11 -1.82 -3.84
C ALA A 190 -11.77 -0.46 -3.19
N VAL A 191 -12.76 0.20 -2.59
CA VAL A 191 -12.58 1.49 -1.89
C VAL A 191 -11.65 1.34 -0.70
N VAL A 192 -11.87 0.31 0.14
CA VAL A 192 -11.01 0.04 1.30
C VAL A 192 -9.59 -0.24 0.85
N ALA A 193 -9.38 -1.08 -0.16
CA ALA A 193 -8.05 -1.35 -0.69
C ALA A 193 -7.36 -0.08 -1.20
N CYS A 194 -8.06 0.80 -1.93
CA CYS A 194 -7.52 2.08 -2.39
C CYS A 194 -7.14 2.99 -1.20
N SER A 195 -7.99 3.07 -0.19
CA SER A 195 -7.70 3.83 1.02
C SER A 195 -6.47 3.29 1.75
N THR A 196 -6.36 1.97 1.90
CA THR A 196 -5.22 1.30 2.53
C THR A 196 -3.92 1.60 1.82
N LEU A 197 -3.91 1.68 0.48
CA LEU A 197 -2.75 2.12 -0.30
C LEU A 197 -2.35 3.55 0.06
N ALA A 198 -3.32 4.49 0.07
CA ALA A 198 -3.07 5.90 0.36
C ALA A 198 -2.57 6.12 1.79
N ILE A 199 -3.26 5.53 2.76
CA ILE A 199 -2.94 5.62 4.19
C ILE A 199 -1.57 5.00 4.47
N SER A 200 -1.28 3.81 3.94
CA SER A 200 0.01 3.15 4.13
C SER A 200 1.16 3.98 3.58
N ALA A 201 1.00 4.57 2.40
CA ALA A 201 2.02 5.43 1.80
C ALA A 201 2.28 6.69 2.64
N VAL A 202 1.22 7.40 3.03
CA VAL A 202 1.34 8.61 3.84
C VAL A 202 1.91 8.30 5.23
N GLN A 203 1.42 7.27 5.90
CA GLN A 203 1.88 6.90 7.25
C GLN A 203 3.33 6.40 7.27
N LEU A 204 3.74 5.65 6.25
CA LEU A 204 5.12 5.21 6.13
C LEU A 204 6.05 6.38 5.82
N THR A 205 5.64 7.31 4.95
CA THR A 205 6.41 8.54 4.69
C THR A 205 6.54 9.37 5.96
N LEU A 206 5.44 9.58 6.68
CA LEU A 206 5.45 10.36 7.92
C LEU A 206 6.33 9.72 8.99
N SER A 207 6.29 8.39 9.12
CA SER A 207 7.16 7.61 10.01
C SER A 207 8.64 7.65 9.60
N THR A 208 8.93 7.87 8.32
CA THR A 208 10.30 7.98 7.80
C THR A 208 10.85 9.40 7.92
N CYS A 209 9.99 10.41 7.80
CA CYS A 209 10.39 11.81 7.93
C CYS A 209 10.52 12.26 9.39
N PHE A 210 9.78 11.65 10.32
CA PHE A 210 9.77 12.01 11.74
C PHE A 210 10.20 10.85 12.64
N ASP A 211 11.26 11.05 13.43
CA ASP A 211 11.75 10.05 14.40
C ASP A 211 10.78 9.80 15.56
N LYS A 212 9.87 10.75 15.82
CA LYS A 212 8.88 10.66 16.90
C LYS A 212 7.65 9.89 16.43
N GLN A 213 7.52 8.64 16.88
CA GLN A 213 6.35 7.79 16.65
C GLN A 213 5.00 8.47 16.93
N GLY A 214 4.96 9.35 17.95
CA GLY A 214 3.74 10.09 18.32
C GLY A 214 3.19 11.01 17.23
N ILE A 215 4.03 11.50 16.30
CA ILE A 215 3.59 12.39 15.22
C ILE A 215 2.78 11.61 14.17
N SER A 216 3.29 10.45 13.75
CA SER A 216 2.57 9.59 12.80
C SER A 216 1.26 9.07 13.39
N LEU A 217 1.28 8.62 14.65
CA LEU A 217 0.08 8.16 15.35
C LEU A 217 -0.94 9.29 15.56
N GLY A 218 -0.47 10.48 15.97
CA GLY A 218 -1.33 11.66 16.15
C GLY A 218 -1.98 12.10 14.84
N ALA A 219 -1.22 12.11 13.73
CA ALA A 219 -1.77 12.42 12.42
C ALA A 219 -2.81 11.37 11.96
N ALA A 220 -2.58 10.09 12.27
CA ALA A 220 -3.56 9.03 12.01
C ALA A 220 -4.86 9.25 12.78
N ALA A 221 -4.75 9.55 14.08
CA ALA A 221 -5.89 9.73 14.96
C ALA A 221 -6.69 10.98 14.60
N ILE A 222 -6.03 12.11 14.43
CA ILE A 222 -6.67 13.38 14.05
C ILE A 222 -7.26 13.27 12.65
N GLY A 223 -6.50 12.71 11.70
CA GLY A 223 -6.95 12.51 10.33
C GLY A 223 -8.17 11.60 10.23
N GLY A 224 -8.18 10.48 10.97
CA GLY A 224 -9.32 9.55 11.06
C GLY A 224 -10.55 10.21 11.70
N LEU A 225 -10.40 10.89 12.84
CA LEU A 225 -11.51 11.60 13.50
C LEU A 225 -12.12 12.70 12.63
N ILE A 226 -11.28 13.49 11.96
CA ILE A 226 -11.74 14.53 11.04
C ILE A 226 -12.48 13.88 9.86
N ALA A 227 -11.87 12.88 9.22
CA ALA A 227 -12.46 12.18 8.09
C ALA A 227 -13.84 11.58 8.40
N GLU A 228 -14.01 11.03 9.60
CA GLU A 228 -15.28 10.43 10.07
C GLU A 228 -16.33 11.48 10.47
N SER A 229 -15.92 12.61 11.04
CA SER A 229 -16.84 13.67 11.48
C SER A 229 -17.35 14.56 10.34
N LEU A 230 -16.60 14.69 9.24
CA LEU A 230 -16.95 15.53 8.09
C LEU A 230 -18.29 15.20 7.42
N PRO A 231 -18.63 13.92 7.17
CA PRO A 231 -19.94 13.53 6.67
C PRO A 231 -21.10 14.00 7.56
N TYR A 232 -20.96 13.91 8.89
CA TYR A 232 -21.98 14.35 9.84
C TYR A 232 -22.16 15.87 9.87
N ALA A 233 -21.12 16.62 9.52
CA ALA A 233 -21.16 18.08 9.40
C ALA A 233 -21.67 18.58 8.04
N TYR A 234 -22.19 17.71 7.16
CA TYR A 234 -22.56 18.03 5.76
C TYR A 234 -21.38 18.50 4.88
N LEU A 235 -20.14 18.28 5.33
CA LEU A 235 -18.90 18.64 4.64
C LEU A 235 -18.19 17.43 4.02
N GLY A 236 -18.89 16.32 3.79
CA GLY A 236 -18.32 15.06 3.28
C GLY A 236 -17.53 15.19 1.97
N LYS A 237 -17.75 16.24 1.16
CA LYS A 237 -16.93 16.52 -0.03
C LYS A 237 -15.46 16.83 0.31
N PHE A 238 -15.19 17.38 1.49
CA PHE A 238 -13.83 17.68 1.94
C PHE A 238 -13.10 16.43 2.44
N SER A 239 -13.79 15.32 2.72
CA SER A 239 -13.16 14.06 3.14
C SER A 239 -12.24 13.50 2.04
N TRP A 240 -12.50 13.81 0.77
CA TRP A 240 -11.62 13.47 -0.37
C TRP A 240 -10.22 14.10 -0.29
N LEU A 241 -10.06 15.21 0.45
CA LEU A 241 -8.78 15.89 0.62
C LEU A 241 -7.88 15.21 1.65
N LEU A 242 -8.35 14.19 2.35
CA LEU A 242 -7.59 13.49 3.38
C LEU A 242 -7.36 12.05 2.93
N PRO A 243 -6.15 11.49 3.10
CA PRO A 243 -5.92 10.08 2.76
C PRO A 243 -6.80 9.17 3.63
N TRP A 244 -7.13 9.60 4.85
CA TRP A 244 -8.04 8.90 5.76
C TRP A 244 -9.52 9.07 5.43
N GLY A 245 -9.88 10.04 4.59
CA GLY A 245 -11.27 10.34 4.24
C GLY A 245 -11.77 9.69 2.96
N ILE A 246 -10.95 8.88 2.28
CA ILE A 246 -11.34 8.17 1.05
C ILE A 246 -12.50 7.20 1.33
N VAL A 247 -12.44 6.42 2.41
CA VAL A 247 -13.51 5.46 2.76
C VAL A 247 -14.84 6.17 3.06
N PRO A 248 -14.93 7.14 3.99
CA PRO A 248 -16.20 7.82 4.27
C PRO A 248 -16.73 8.65 3.10
N ALA A 249 -15.87 9.08 2.16
CA ALA A 249 -16.29 9.85 0.99
C ALA A 249 -16.77 8.99 -0.19
N ALA A 250 -16.27 7.75 -0.29
CA ALA A 250 -16.57 6.81 -1.37
C ALA A 250 -17.48 5.66 -0.91
N THR A 251 -18.25 5.84 0.17
CA THR A 251 -19.17 4.81 0.64
C THR A 251 -20.19 4.47 -0.44
N PRO A 252 -20.38 3.16 -0.77
CA PRO A 252 -21.32 2.74 -1.81
C PRO A 252 -22.80 2.83 -1.40
N ILE A 253 -23.06 3.23 -0.15
CA ILE A 253 -24.39 3.27 0.48
C ILE A 253 -24.84 4.73 0.58
N ASP A 254 -26.03 5.02 0.04
CA ASP A 254 -26.65 6.33 0.22
C ASP A 254 -27.39 6.33 1.57
N THR A 255 -26.75 6.86 2.61
CA THR A 255 -27.29 6.85 3.98
C THR A 255 -28.61 7.61 4.08
N VAL A 256 -28.78 8.71 3.33
CA VAL A 256 -29.98 9.57 3.37
C VAL A 256 -31.16 8.89 2.69
N ALA A 257 -30.94 8.28 1.53
CA ALA A 257 -31.97 7.47 0.87
C ALA A 257 -32.28 6.19 1.65
N SER A 258 -31.27 5.60 2.30
CA SER A 258 -31.41 4.38 3.09
C SER A 258 -32.27 4.55 4.35
N TYR A 259 -32.31 5.74 4.96
CA TYR A 259 -33.23 6.02 6.06
C TYR A 259 -34.70 5.89 5.66
N LYS A 260 -35.04 6.29 4.42
CA LYS A 260 -36.40 6.18 3.89
C LYS A 260 -36.70 4.73 3.46
N SER A 261 -35.79 4.11 2.72
CA SER A 261 -36.00 2.74 2.24
C SER A 261 -36.03 1.70 3.36
N MET A 262 -35.25 1.88 4.42
CA MET A 262 -35.28 0.95 5.57
C MET A 262 -36.64 0.95 6.26
N ARG A 263 -37.38 2.07 6.22
CA ARG A 263 -38.74 2.17 6.78
C ARG A 263 -39.80 1.57 5.87
N GLU A 264 -39.58 1.57 4.56
CA GLU A 264 -40.56 1.18 3.53
C GLU A 264 -40.36 -0.24 3.00
N SER A 265 -39.12 -0.63 2.69
CA SER A 265 -38.76 -1.93 2.10
C SER A 265 -37.91 -2.82 3.01
N GLY A 266 -37.38 -2.27 4.12
CA GLY A 266 -36.49 -3.00 5.02
C GLY A 266 -35.10 -3.27 4.46
N ASP A 267 -34.71 -2.64 3.34
CA ASP A 267 -33.38 -2.78 2.72
C ASP A 267 -32.74 -1.40 2.46
N MET A 268 -31.41 -1.36 2.32
CA MET A 268 -30.65 -0.14 2.04
C MET A 268 -30.56 0.17 0.56
N THR A 269 -30.62 1.46 0.21
CA THR A 269 -30.42 1.94 -1.15
C THR A 269 -28.95 2.22 -1.41
N LEU A 270 -28.39 1.58 -2.44
CA LEU A 270 -27.06 1.89 -2.93
C LEU A 270 -27.06 3.23 -3.67
N VAL A 271 -25.90 3.89 -3.68
CA VAL A 271 -25.64 4.99 -4.61
C VAL A 271 -25.82 4.47 -6.04
N SER A 272 -26.39 5.31 -6.92
CA SER A 272 -26.71 4.94 -8.30
C SER A 272 -25.51 4.49 -9.13
N GLN A 273 -24.29 4.86 -8.75
CA GLN A 273 -23.04 4.47 -9.42
C GLN A 273 -21.91 4.17 -8.40
N PRO A 274 -21.90 3.00 -7.74
CA PRO A 274 -20.90 2.70 -6.71
C PRO A 274 -19.49 2.49 -7.30
N TRP A 275 -19.40 2.00 -8.53
CA TRP A 275 -18.13 1.80 -9.23
C TRP A 275 -17.45 3.09 -9.68
N THR A 276 -18.21 4.16 -9.95
CA THR A 276 -17.60 5.46 -10.30
C THR A 276 -16.98 6.12 -9.07
N LEU A 277 -17.61 5.96 -7.89
CA LEU A 277 -17.01 6.36 -6.61
C LEU A 277 -15.74 5.56 -6.31
N ALA A 278 -15.75 4.24 -6.54
CA ALA A 278 -14.56 3.41 -6.40
C ALA A 278 -13.43 3.83 -7.36
N ALA A 279 -13.75 4.19 -8.61
CA ALA A 279 -12.77 4.71 -9.56
C ALA A 279 -12.19 6.05 -9.10
N LEU A 280 -13.01 6.94 -8.52
CA LEU A 280 -12.55 8.21 -7.95
C LEU A 280 -11.63 7.97 -6.74
N ALA A 281 -11.98 7.02 -5.87
CA ALA A 281 -11.14 6.56 -4.76
C ALA A 281 -9.78 6.06 -5.24
N ALA A 282 -9.75 5.29 -6.32
CA ALA A 282 -8.49 4.85 -6.92
C ALA A 282 -7.64 6.03 -7.41
N LEU A 283 -8.23 7.02 -8.09
CA LEU A 283 -7.51 8.21 -8.55
C LEU A 283 -6.93 9.03 -7.39
N VAL A 284 -7.72 9.26 -6.35
CA VAL A 284 -7.29 10.01 -5.16
C VAL A 284 -6.20 9.25 -4.40
N ALA A 285 -6.35 7.93 -4.28
CA ALA A 285 -5.33 7.08 -3.66
C ALA A 285 -4.01 7.14 -4.42
N VAL A 286 -4.06 7.04 -5.76
CA VAL A 286 -2.87 7.19 -6.61
C VAL A 286 -2.23 8.57 -6.38
N GLY A 287 -3.02 9.65 -6.35
CA GLY A 287 -2.53 11.00 -6.04
C GLY A 287 -1.76 11.07 -4.72
N TRP A 288 -2.31 10.50 -3.65
CA TRP A 288 -1.64 10.45 -2.34
C TRP A 288 -0.37 9.60 -2.34
N THR A 289 -0.37 8.45 -3.02
CA THR A 289 0.83 7.60 -3.13
C THR A 289 1.96 8.29 -3.90
N VAL A 290 1.62 9.02 -4.97
CA VAL A 290 2.59 9.82 -5.75
C VAL A 290 3.15 10.96 -4.90
N ALA A 291 2.28 11.70 -4.20
CA ALA A 291 2.72 12.77 -3.30
C ALA A 291 3.67 12.25 -2.21
N ALA A 292 3.32 11.12 -1.56
CA ALA A 292 4.15 10.48 -0.56
C ALA A 292 5.52 10.04 -1.13
N HIS A 293 5.55 9.52 -2.36
CA HIS A 293 6.78 9.14 -3.04
C HIS A 293 7.64 10.37 -3.39
N LEU A 294 7.04 11.46 -3.86
CA LEU A 294 7.75 12.70 -4.18
C LEU A 294 8.41 13.33 -2.95
N VAL A 295 7.74 13.30 -1.79
CA VAL A 295 8.32 13.76 -0.51
C VAL A 295 9.58 12.98 -0.15
N ILE A 296 9.57 11.65 -0.31
CA ILE A 296 10.75 10.82 -0.05
C ILE A 296 11.88 11.13 -1.03
N VAL A 297 11.59 11.24 -2.32
CA VAL A 297 12.60 11.61 -3.34
C VAL A 297 13.20 12.98 -3.03
N HIS A 298 12.39 13.96 -2.66
CA HIS A 298 12.86 15.29 -2.28
C HIS A 298 13.75 15.24 -1.03
N GLN A 299 13.36 14.47 -0.01
CA GLN A 299 14.16 14.28 1.18
C GLN A 299 15.52 13.62 0.87
N GLU A 300 15.57 12.66 -0.05
CA GLU A 300 16.81 12.01 -0.49
C GLU A 300 17.73 12.98 -1.25
N ASN A 301 17.17 13.88 -2.07
CA ASN A 301 17.95 14.84 -2.85
C ASN A 301 18.55 15.99 -2.02
N HIS A 302 17.98 16.27 -0.84
CA HIS A 302 18.41 17.37 0.04
C HIS A 302 19.06 16.89 1.36
N ARG A 303 19.44 15.61 1.44
CA ARG A 303 20.31 15.07 2.49
C ARG A 303 21.76 15.07 2.07
#